data_AF-A0A382YGH4-F1
#
_entry.id   AF-A0A382YGH4-F1
#
_cell.length_a   1.000
_cell.length_b   1.000
_cell.length_c   1.000
_cell.angle_alpha   90.00
_cell.angle_beta   90.00
_cell.angle_gamma   90.00
#
_symmetry.space_group_name_H-M   'P 1'
#
loop_
_entity.id
_entity.type
_entity.pdbx_description
1 polymer ?
#
loop_
_entity_poly.entity_id
_entity_poly.type
_entity_poly.pdbx_seq_one_letter_code
_entity_poly.pdbx_strand_id
1 'polypeptide(L)' 'MIDVLLIGGKGTIGSGLRTYLPKINNNYKLTSVDLPNVMDKAKSALKDDFFIDLDVSSDESGLKKSLKGRD' A
#
# COMPACT_ATOMS: atom_id res chain seq x y z
N MET A 1 -15.52 -5.45 -3.77
CA MET A 1 -14.39 -4.72 -3.14
C MET A 1 -13.15 -5.10 -3.91
N ILE A 2 -12.35 -4.14 -4.33
CA ILE A 2 -11.07 -4.38 -5.01
C ILE A 2 -9.98 -4.11 -3.98
N ASP A 3 -9.49 -5.18 -3.33
CA ASP A 3 -8.45 -5.09 -2.32
C ASP A 3 -7.08 -5.14 -3.01
N VAL A 4 -6.28 -4.08 -2.85
CA VAL A 4 -5.00 -3.93 -3.55
C VAL A 4 -3.88 -3.76 -2.53
N LEU A 5 -2.87 -4.62 -2.66
CA LEU A 5 -1.58 -4.47 -2.00
C LEU A 5 -0.60 -3.75 -2.92
N LEU A 6 -0.11 -2.58 -2.51
CA LEU A 6 0.93 -1.83 -3.23
C LEU A 6 2.28 -2.07 -2.55
N ILE A 7 3.26 -2.57 -3.30
CA ILE A 7 4.66 -2.57 -2.84
C ILE A 7 5.27 -1.21 -3.18
N GLY A 8 5.81 -0.50 -2.19
CA GLY A 8 6.34 0.85 -2.35
C GLY A 8 5.26 1.92 -2.44
N GLY A 9 4.13 1.75 -1.75
CA GLY A 9 3.02 2.70 -1.77
C GLY A 9 3.34 4.07 -1.18
N LYS A 10 4.38 4.24 -0.35
CA LYS A 10 4.90 5.55 0.10
C LYS A 10 5.73 6.27 -0.97
N GLY A 11 6.17 5.56 -2.01
CA GLY A 11 6.95 6.09 -3.12
C GLY A 11 6.16 7.02 -4.05
N THR A 12 6.81 7.58 -5.07
CA THR A 12 6.18 8.55 -6.00
C THR A 12 5.00 7.93 -6.75
N ILE A 13 5.17 6.74 -7.32
CA ILE A 13 4.12 6.04 -8.06
C ILE A 13 3.03 5.57 -7.11
N GLY A 14 3.42 4.91 -6.03
CA GLY A 14 2.53 4.36 -5.02
C GLY A 14 1.60 5.40 -4.37
N SER A 15 2.15 6.56 -3.99
CA SER A 15 1.37 7.66 -3.41
C SER A 15 0.38 8.27 -4.41
N GLY A 16 0.75 8.32 -5.69
CA GLY A 16 -0.17 8.68 -6.78
C GLY A 16 -1.32 7.68 -6.89
N LEU A 17 -1.02 6.39 -6.96
CA LEU A 17 -2.04 5.33 -7.03
C LEU A 17 -2.98 5.39 -5.83
N ARG A 18 -2.43 5.54 -4.61
CA ARG A 18 -3.24 5.72 -3.41
C ARG A 18 -4.19 6.90 -3.52
N THR A 19 -3.67 8.05 -3.94
CA THR A 19 -4.45 9.28 -4.06
C THR A 19 -5.60 9.18 -5.07
N TYR A 20 -5.38 8.52 -6.21
CA TYR A 20 -6.29 8.62 -7.36
C TYR A 20 -7.17 7.39 -7.59
N LEU A 21 -6.75 6.17 -7.24
CA LEU A 21 -7.58 4.97 -7.46
C LEU A 21 -8.93 5.04 -6.73
N PRO A 22 -9.01 5.41 -5.43
CA PRO A 22 -10.29 5.50 -4.73
C PRO A 22 -11.18 6.63 -5.24
N LYS A 23 -10.59 7.66 -5.87
CA LYS A 23 -11.34 8.76 -6.51
C LYS A 23 -11.96 8.34 -7.85
N ILE A 24 -11.30 7.43 -8.57
CA ILE A 24 -11.81 6.87 -9.83
C ILE A 24 -12.89 5.81 -9.54
N ASN A 25 -12.64 4.95 -8.54
CA ASN A 25 -13.58 3.93 -8.11
C ASN A 25 -13.48 3.73 -6.60
N ASN A 26 -14.53 4.09 -5.88
CA ASN A 26 -14.57 4.01 -4.42
C ASN A 26 -14.57 2.57 -3.88
N ASN A 27 -14.67 1.54 -4.73
CA ASN A 27 -14.53 0.14 -4.32
C ASN A 27 -13.08 -0.30 -4.09
N TYR A 28 -12.09 0.54 -4.41
CA TYR A 28 -10.68 0.26 -4.10
C TYR A 28 -10.42 0.43 -2.61
N LYS A 29 -9.90 -0.62 -1.98
CA LYS A 29 -9.30 -0.59 -0.65
C LYS A 29 -7.81 -0.84 -0.79
N LEU A 30 -6.99 0.06 -0.26
CA LEU A 30 -5.56 0.05 -0.50
C LEU A 30 -4.80 -0.29 0.77
N THR A 31 -3.82 -1.18 0.65
CA THR A 31 -2.80 -1.40 1.66
C THR A 31 -1.45 -1.28 1.00
N SER A 32 -0.52 -0.61 1.67
CA SER A 32 0.84 -0.44 1.22
C SER A 32 1.80 -1.28 2.05
N VAL A 33 2.75 -1.91 1.39
CA VAL A 33 3.93 -2.51 2.00
C VAL A 33 5.12 -1.63 1.64
N ASP A 34 5.81 -1.12 2.65
CA ASP A 34 6.97 -0.24 2.46
C ASP A 34 8.11 -0.65 3.38
N LEU A 35 9.32 -0.26 3.00
CA LEU A 35 10.45 -0.35 3.90
C LEU A 35 10.16 0.44 5.20
N PRO A 36 10.58 -0.09 6.36
CA PRO A 36 10.46 0.63 7.62
C PRO A 36 11.09 2.02 7.55
N ASN A 37 10.47 3.00 8.23
CA ASN A 37 10.93 4.39 8.31
C ASN A 37 10.99 5.17 6.97
N VAL A 38 10.41 4.66 5.89
CA VAL A 38 10.24 5.47 4.67
C VAL A 38 9.17 6.53 4.91
N MET A 39 9.48 7.76 4.46
CA MET A 39 8.55 8.89 4.50
C MET A 39 7.52 8.76 3.37
N ASP A 40 6.24 8.96 3.71
CA ASP A 40 5.18 9.03 2.72
C ASP A 40 5.30 10.32 1.88
N LYS A 41 5.30 10.17 0.55
CA LYS A 41 5.31 11.28 -0.41
C LYS A 41 3.91 11.80 -0.75
N ALA A 42 2.85 11.17 -0.26
CA ALA A 42 1.49 11.68 -0.44
C ALA A 42 1.30 13.02 0.28
N LYS A 43 0.69 13.99 -0.42
CA LYS A 43 0.36 15.31 0.17
C LYS A 43 -0.79 15.25 1.17
N SER A 44 -1.59 14.18 1.13
CA SER A 44 -2.72 13.93 2.03
C SER A 44 -2.79 12.45 2.35
N ALA A 45 -2.71 12.08 3.62
CA ALA A 45 -3.01 10.72 4.06
C ALA A 45 -4.50 10.44 3.81
N LEU A 46 -4.82 9.36 3.10
CA LEU A 46 -6.20 8.92 3.00
C LEU A 46 -6.61 8.25 4.31
N LYS A 47 -7.88 8.41 4.67
CA LYS A 47 -8.44 7.92 5.94
C LYS A 47 -8.35 6.39 6.07
N ASP A 48 -8.23 5.69 4.94
CA ASP A 48 -8.19 4.24 4.81
C ASP A 48 -6.81 3.72 4.34
N ASP A 49 -5.75 4.54 4.40
CA ASP A 49 -4.40 4.09 4.08
C ASP A 49 -3.87 3.17 5.18
N PHE A 50 -3.72 1.88 4.85
CA PHE A 50 -3.05 0.91 5.71
C PHE A 50 -1.60 0.72 5.26
N PHE A 51 -0.64 0.94 6.16
CA PHE A 51 0.77 0.68 5.88
C PHE A 51 1.26 -0.54 6.67
N ILE A 52 2.06 -1.37 5.99
CA ILE A 52 2.77 -2.50 6.57
C ILE A 52 4.26 -2.20 6.38
N ASP A 53 4.96 -1.96 7.47
CA ASP A 53 6.41 -1.78 7.44
C ASP A 53 7.08 -3.16 7.34
N LEU A 54 7.62 -3.47 6.17
CA LEU A 54 8.20 -4.76 5.83
C LEU A 54 9.23 -4.59 4.71
N ASP A 55 10.42 -5.13 4.92
CA ASP A 55 11.41 -5.31 3.86
C ASP A 55 11.13 -6.60 3.09
N VAL A 56 10.44 -6.46 1.96
CA VAL A 56 10.07 -7.58 1.08
C VAL A 56 11.27 -8.26 0.42
N SER A 57 12.45 -7.63 0.43
CA SER A 57 13.68 -8.22 -0.10
C SER A 57 14.32 -9.19 0.89
N SER A 58 14.09 -9.01 2.19
CA SER A 58 14.65 -9.83 3.26
C SER A 58 13.64 -10.72 3.99
N ASP A 59 12.34 -10.43 3.92
CA ASP A 59 11.29 -11.19 4.62
C ASP A 59 10.17 -11.66 3.69
N GLU A 60 10.44 -12.77 2.99
CA GLU A 60 9.47 -13.48 2.14
C GLU A 60 8.24 -13.95 2.93
N SER A 61 8.41 -14.32 4.20
CA SER A 61 7.33 -14.85 5.03
C SER A 61 6.32 -13.75 5.39
N GLY A 62 6.81 -12.56 5.70
CA GLY A 62 6.02 -11.35 5.89
C GLY A 62 5.27 -10.97 4.62
N LEU A 63 5.92 -11.05 3.45
CA LEU A 63 5.27 -10.77 2.16
C LEU A 63 4.13 -11.75 1.92
N LYS A 64 4.38 -13.06 2.05
CA LYS A 64 3.33 -14.10 1.92
C LYS A 64 2.17 -13.87 2.87
N LYS A 65 2.44 -13.48 4.11
CA LYS A 65 1.39 -13.16 5.09
C LYS A 65 0.57 -11.94 4.66
N SER A 66 1.20 -10.90 4.12
CA SER A 66 0.54 -9.68 3.67
C SER A 66 -0.39 -9.88 2.46
N LEU A 67 -0.08 -10.87 1.62
CA LEU A 67 -0.85 -11.22 0.43
C LEU A 67 -2.11 -12.07 0.71
N LYS A 68 -2.20 -12.75 1.87
CA LYS A 68 -3.33 -13.64 2.18
C LYS A 68 -4.66 -12.89 2.20
N GLY A 69 -5.66 -13.41 1.49
CA GLY A 69 -7.01 -12.85 1.46
C GLY A 69 -7.14 -11.60 0.59
N ARG A 70 -6.18 -11.39 -0.32
CA ARG A 70 -6.14 -10.29 -1.30
C ARG A 70 -5.99 -10.83 -2.74
N ASP A 71 -6.24 -12.13 -2.91
CA ASP A 71 -6.26 -12.90 -4.14
C ASP A 71 -7.66 -12.99 -4.77
#